data_AF-A0A7K4CY59-F1
#
_entry.id   AF-A0A7K4CY59-F1
#
_cell.length_a   1.000
_cell.length_b   1.000
_cell.length_c   1.000
_cell.angle_alpha   90.00
_cell.angle_beta   90.00
_cell.angle_gamma   90.00
#
_symmetry.space_group_name_H-M   'P 1'
#
loop_
_entity.id
_entity.type
_entity.pdbx_description
1 polymer ?
#
loop_
_entity_poly.entity_id
_entity_poly.type
_entity_poly.pdbx_seq_one_letter_code
_entity_poly.pdbx_strand_id
1 'polypeptide(L)'
;NNDVQIGDLLEYIASTSGEAISVSKVGGKDAINVLDKTSLWIMLYSLEVDLADASLLHWTDFEKLVQHAMVENGYLTRKNYRFMDGKGYRHEVDVVAIDRHAREHFIFLIDAKHWDYRANSSTARLMEAANEQYNRCVALGDSHDVLSGLLHEFNLVSWTRCIIVPMVVTLLAPPVHDFFIPIVSILQFNEFIQDFTEHMDTFKKKYVNDIRT
;
A
#
# COMPACT_ATOMS: atom_id res chain seq x y z
N ASN A 1 -17.12 24.03 -5.54
CA ASN A 1 -16.42 24.90 -6.50
C ASN A 1 -14.96 24.48 -6.57
N ASN A 2 -14.66 23.38 -7.28
CA ASN A 2 -13.29 22.99 -7.62
C ASN A 2 -13.30 22.41 -9.03
N ASP A 3 -13.94 23.11 -9.97
CA ASP A 3 -13.71 22.87 -11.40
C ASP A 3 -12.34 23.45 -11.73
N VAL A 4 -11.28 22.74 -11.35
CA VAL A 4 -9.98 22.93 -12.00
C VAL A 4 -10.24 22.61 -13.45
N GLN A 5 -10.19 23.61 -14.33
CA GLN A 5 -10.33 23.33 -15.76
C GLN A 5 -9.25 22.32 -16.10
N ILE A 6 -9.61 21.27 -16.83
CA ILE A 6 -8.68 20.19 -17.21
C ILE A 6 -7.37 20.75 -17.78
N GLY A 7 -7.41 21.90 -18.46
CA GLY A 7 -6.22 22.64 -18.91
C GLY A 7 -5.27 23.08 -17.78
N ASP A 8 -5.79 23.66 -16.69
CA ASP A 8 -5.00 24.10 -15.53
C ASP A 8 -4.38 22.92 -14.78
N LEU A 9 -5.13 21.81 -14.67
CA LEU A 9 -4.62 20.57 -14.10
C LEU A 9 -3.47 20.01 -14.95
N LEU A 10 -3.57 20.09 -16.28
CA LEU A 10 -2.54 19.56 -17.18
C LEU A 10 -1.28 20.43 -17.22
N GLU A 11 -1.42 21.76 -17.16
CA GLU A 11 -0.28 22.65 -17.00
C GLU A 11 0.39 22.46 -15.64
N TYR A 12 -0.40 22.27 -14.58
CA TYR A 12 0.11 21.90 -13.27
C TYR A 12 0.85 20.56 -13.33
N ILE A 13 0.22 19.48 -13.81
CA ILE A 13 0.84 18.15 -13.93
C ILE A 13 2.12 18.24 -14.77
N ALA A 14 2.14 18.96 -15.90
CA ALA A 14 3.32 19.11 -16.74
C ALA A 14 4.44 19.90 -16.04
N SER A 15 4.12 20.95 -15.27
CA SER A 15 5.09 21.76 -14.54
C SER A 15 5.65 21.08 -13.29
N THR A 16 4.87 20.22 -12.63
CA THR A 16 5.26 19.54 -11.39
C THR A 16 5.85 18.15 -11.63
N SER A 17 5.46 17.45 -12.72
CA SER A 17 5.93 16.08 -12.98
C SER A 17 7.28 16.02 -13.68
N GLY A 18 7.69 17.07 -14.40
CA GLY A 18 8.94 17.15 -15.19
C GLY A 18 9.09 16.15 -16.34
N GLU A 19 8.55 14.93 -16.19
CA GLU A 19 8.83 13.76 -17.03
C GLU A 19 7.63 12.81 -17.19
N ALA A 20 6.52 12.95 -16.43
CA ALA A 20 5.44 11.96 -16.44
C ALA A 20 4.47 12.09 -17.63
N ILE A 21 4.25 13.30 -18.13
CA ILE A 21 3.43 13.57 -19.31
C ILE A 21 4.13 14.57 -20.24
N SER A 22 3.80 14.51 -21.53
CA SER A 22 4.11 15.59 -22.48
C SER A 22 2.87 15.97 -23.27
N VAL A 23 2.77 17.25 -23.65
CA VAL A 23 1.68 17.76 -24.48
C VAL A 23 2.17 17.87 -25.92
N SER A 24 1.40 17.32 -26.85
CA SER A 24 1.65 17.37 -28.30
C SER A 24 0.39 17.79 -29.05
N LYS A 25 0.52 18.18 -30.32
CA LYS A 25 -0.64 18.49 -31.17
C LYS A 25 -0.93 17.37 -32.14
N VAL A 26 -2.15 16.84 -32.10
CA VAL A 26 -2.65 15.84 -33.05
C VAL A 26 -3.89 16.41 -33.73
N GLY A 27 -3.79 16.69 -35.03
CA GLY A 27 -4.90 17.26 -35.80
C GLY A 27 -5.38 18.64 -35.31
N GLY A 28 -4.48 19.45 -34.75
CA GLY A 28 -4.79 20.78 -34.20
C GLY A 28 -5.40 20.78 -32.79
N LYS A 29 -5.61 19.60 -32.19
CA LYS A 29 -6.02 19.44 -30.79
C LYS A 29 -4.83 19.06 -29.91
N ASP A 30 -4.86 19.49 -28.66
CA ASP A 30 -3.87 19.07 -27.67
C ASP A 30 -4.09 17.60 -27.31
N ALA A 31 -3.01 16.84 -27.30
CA ALA A 31 -2.95 15.42 -26.99
C ALA A 31 -1.90 15.21 -25.90
N ILE A 32 -2.31 14.53 -24.83
CA ILE A 32 -1.45 14.20 -23.70
C ILE A 32 -0.81 12.84 -23.96
N ASN A 33 0.52 12.80 -23.98
CA ASN A 33 1.28 11.57 -24.02
C ASN A 33 1.72 11.24 -22.60
N VAL A 34 1.32 10.07 -22.09
CA VAL A 34 1.78 9.57 -20.80
C VAL A 34 3.13 8.89 -20.99
N LEU A 35 4.18 9.46 -20.42
CA LEU A 35 5.56 9.00 -20.50
C LEU A 35 5.92 8.09 -19.33
N ASP A 36 5.46 8.43 -18.13
CA ASP A 36 5.54 7.59 -16.94
C ASP A 36 4.17 7.48 -16.27
N LYS A 37 3.54 6.33 -16.46
CA LYS A 37 2.23 6.03 -15.89
C LYS A 37 2.26 6.01 -14.37
N THR A 38 3.32 5.49 -13.74
CA THR A 38 3.38 5.38 -12.28
C THR A 38 3.35 6.77 -11.66
N SER A 39 4.23 7.65 -12.14
CA SER A 39 4.34 9.02 -11.63
C SER A 39 3.05 9.81 -11.83
N LEU A 40 2.36 9.61 -12.97
CA LEU A 40 1.05 10.20 -13.20
C LEU A 40 0.02 9.70 -12.18
N TRP A 41 -0.05 8.40 -11.93
CA TRP A 41 -0.99 7.82 -10.95
C TRP A 41 -0.72 8.27 -9.53
N ILE A 42 0.55 8.32 -9.12
CA ILE A 42 0.96 8.87 -7.83
C ILE A 42 0.48 10.32 -7.69
N MET A 43 0.67 11.14 -8.72
CA MET A 43 0.23 12.52 -8.68
C MET A 43 -1.30 12.64 -8.57
N LEU A 44 -2.05 11.90 -9.40
CA LEU A 44 -3.51 11.91 -9.36
C LEU A 44 -4.03 11.46 -8.00
N TYR A 45 -3.38 10.46 -7.40
CA TYR A 45 -3.68 10.00 -6.05
C TYR A 45 -3.43 11.08 -4.99
N SER A 46 -2.27 11.74 -5.01
CA SER A 46 -1.94 12.84 -4.11
C SER A 46 -2.84 14.06 -4.28
N LEU A 47 -3.48 14.22 -5.44
CA LEU A 47 -4.47 15.26 -5.73
C LEU A 47 -5.91 14.82 -5.44
N GLU A 48 -6.13 13.63 -4.89
CA GLU A 48 -7.44 13.06 -4.59
C GLU A 48 -8.40 13.03 -5.80
N VAL A 49 -7.84 12.89 -7.01
CA VAL A 49 -8.62 12.78 -8.24
C VAL A 49 -9.27 11.39 -8.29
N ASP A 50 -10.54 11.32 -8.67
CA ASP A 50 -11.24 10.04 -8.86
C ASP A 50 -10.53 9.18 -9.92
N LEU A 51 -9.96 8.06 -9.46
CA LEU A 51 -9.17 7.11 -10.24
C LEU A 51 -10.08 6.09 -10.96
N ALA A 52 -11.20 6.53 -11.53
CA ALA A 52 -12.25 5.68 -12.07
C ALA A 52 -11.78 4.64 -13.12
N ASP A 53 -10.59 4.84 -13.72
CA ASP A 53 -9.96 3.89 -14.65
C ASP A 53 -8.59 3.36 -14.19
N ALA A 54 -8.49 2.99 -12.91
CA ALA A 54 -7.28 2.41 -12.32
C ALA A 54 -6.89 1.03 -12.92
N SER A 55 -7.72 0.48 -13.82
CA SER A 55 -7.41 -0.70 -14.64
C SER A 55 -6.17 -0.51 -15.52
N LEU A 56 -5.78 0.74 -15.77
CA LEU A 56 -4.62 1.12 -16.58
C LEU A 56 -3.28 1.05 -15.83
N LEU A 57 -3.29 0.86 -14.50
CA LEU A 57 -2.10 0.57 -13.70
C LEU A 57 -1.64 -0.88 -13.96
N HIS A 58 -0.35 -1.08 -14.19
CA HIS A 58 0.22 -2.43 -14.09
C HIS A 58 0.41 -2.80 -12.62
N TRP A 59 0.43 -4.10 -12.28
CA TRP A 59 0.55 -4.55 -10.88
C TRP A 59 1.79 -4.00 -10.17
N THR A 60 2.93 -3.91 -10.86
CA THR A 60 4.16 -3.31 -10.31
C THR A 60 4.02 -1.84 -9.97
N ASP A 61 3.17 -1.13 -10.72
CA ASP A 61 2.93 0.30 -10.54
C ASP A 61 1.95 0.53 -9.39
N PHE A 62 1.02 -0.41 -9.20
CA PHE A 62 0.12 -0.43 -8.04
C PHE A 62 0.88 -0.61 -6.72
N GLU A 63 1.85 -1.53 -6.64
CA GLU A 63 2.71 -1.67 -5.46
C GLU A 63 3.50 -0.39 -5.13
N LYS A 64 4.00 0.31 -6.17
CA LYS A 64 4.68 1.61 -5.99
C LYS A 64 3.71 2.65 -5.44
N LEU A 65 2.48 2.67 -5.91
CA LEU A 65 1.46 3.59 -5.42
C LEU A 65 1.11 3.33 -3.95
N VAL A 66 0.92 2.06 -3.57
CA VAL A 66 0.72 1.65 -2.17
C VAL A 66 1.90 2.07 -1.28
N GLN A 67 3.13 1.81 -1.75
CA GLN A 67 4.32 2.23 -1.04
C GLN A 67 4.39 3.75 -0.88
N HIS A 68 4.08 4.49 -1.95
CA HIS A 68 4.09 5.95 -1.94
C HIS A 68 3.13 6.51 -0.89
N ALA A 69 1.89 6.01 -0.84
CA ALA A 69 0.91 6.41 0.18
C ALA A 69 1.43 6.21 1.61
N MET A 70 2.12 5.10 1.87
CA MET A 70 2.77 4.85 3.17
C MET A 70 3.92 5.84 3.44
N VAL A 71 4.77 6.13 2.45
CA VAL A 71 5.87 7.10 2.63
C VAL A 71 5.34 8.50 2.91
N GLU A 72 4.29 8.93 2.23
CA GLU A 72 3.65 10.24 2.45
C GLU A 72 3.06 10.37 3.86
N ASN A 73 2.60 9.26 4.45
CA ASN A 73 2.16 9.22 5.84
C ASN A 73 3.31 9.02 6.85
N GLY A 74 4.57 9.15 6.41
CA GLY A 74 5.75 9.14 7.28
C GLY A 74 6.28 7.76 7.66
N TYR A 75 5.78 6.69 7.02
CA TYR A 75 6.24 5.32 7.28
C TYR A 75 7.55 5.02 6.56
N LEU A 76 8.41 4.23 7.20
CA LEU A 76 9.55 3.60 6.53
C LEU A 76 9.07 2.39 5.75
N THR A 77 9.46 2.24 4.48
CA THR A 77 8.91 1.17 3.63
C THR A 77 9.97 0.31 2.96
N ARG A 78 9.64 -0.97 2.74
CA ARG A 78 10.39 -1.91 1.90
C ARG A 78 9.43 -2.70 1.03
N LYS A 79 9.72 -2.78 -0.27
CA LYS A 79 8.95 -3.60 -1.21
C LYS A 79 9.56 -4.98 -1.42
N ASN A 80 8.74 -5.90 -1.92
CA ASN A 80 9.14 -7.27 -2.29
C ASN A 80 9.91 -7.94 -1.16
N TYR A 81 9.40 -7.80 0.07
CA TYR A 81 10.05 -8.33 1.25
C TYR A 81 9.86 -9.85 1.28
N ARG A 82 10.97 -10.56 1.15
CA ARG A 82 10.99 -12.02 1.12
C ARG A 82 11.71 -12.54 2.35
N PHE A 83 11.10 -13.49 3.02
CA PHE A 83 11.71 -14.15 4.17
C PHE A 83 11.38 -15.64 4.21
N MET A 84 12.12 -16.36 5.03
CA MET A 84 11.86 -17.77 5.34
C MET A 84 11.50 -17.87 6.82
N ASP A 85 10.41 -18.56 7.15
CA ASP A 85 10.04 -18.76 8.54
C ASP A 85 10.89 -19.85 9.22
N GLY A 86 10.74 -19.99 10.55
CA GLY A 86 11.46 -21.00 11.33
C GLY A 86 11.18 -22.46 10.94
N LYS A 87 10.19 -22.72 10.06
CA LYS A 87 9.86 -24.05 9.53
C LYS A 87 10.40 -24.26 8.11
N GLY A 88 11.02 -23.25 7.51
CA GLY A 88 11.58 -23.30 6.17
C GLY A 88 10.63 -22.89 5.04
N TYR A 89 9.44 -22.37 5.35
CA TYR A 89 8.52 -21.88 4.32
C TYR A 89 8.91 -20.47 3.87
N ARG A 90 8.84 -20.22 2.57
CA ARG A 90 9.11 -18.91 1.99
C ARG A 90 7.84 -18.07 1.94
N HIS A 91 7.98 -16.82 2.34
CA HIS A 91 6.92 -15.82 2.34
C HIS A 91 7.39 -14.60 1.56
N GLU A 92 6.45 -13.95 0.89
CA GLU A 92 6.64 -12.70 0.17
C GLU A 92 5.55 -11.72 0.58
N VAL A 93 5.95 -10.48 0.88
CA VAL A 93 5.08 -9.37 1.22
C VAL A 93 5.40 -8.23 0.27
N ASP A 94 4.39 -7.74 -0.45
CA ASP A 94 4.58 -6.75 -1.51
C ASP A 94 5.12 -5.44 -0.96
N VAL A 95 4.55 -4.97 0.17
CA VAL A 95 5.03 -3.77 0.89
C VAL A 95 5.01 -4.02 2.39
N VAL A 96 6.15 -3.76 3.04
CA VAL A 96 6.27 -3.62 4.50
C VAL A 96 6.36 -2.14 4.81
N ALA A 97 5.57 -1.66 5.78
CA ALA A 97 5.62 -0.29 6.27
C ALA A 97 5.78 -0.26 7.79
N ILE A 98 6.67 0.57 8.31
CA ILE A 98 7.04 0.62 9.73
C ILE A 98 6.80 2.02 10.28
N ASP A 99 6.02 2.09 11.35
CA ASP A 99 5.74 3.33 12.09
C ASP A 99 6.84 3.62 13.10
N ARG A 100 7.67 4.63 12.82
CA ARG A 100 8.73 5.04 13.75
C ARG A 100 8.30 6.11 14.76
N HIS A 101 7.10 6.68 14.63
CA HIS A 101 6.67 7.87 15.36
C HIS A 101 5.58 7.58 16.40
N ALA A 102 4.89 6.44 16.28
CA ALA A 102 3.81 6.10 17.19
C ALA A 102 4.30 5.63 18.58
N ARG A 103 3.41 5.83 19.56
CA ARG A 103 3.56 5.30 20.94
C ARG A 103 3.59 3.77 20.97
N GLU A 104 2.95 3.16 19.97
CA GLU A 104 2.99 1.74 19.67
C GLU A 104 3.72 1.53 18.36
N HIS A 105 4.60 0.55 18.32
CA HIS A 105 5.43 0.27 17.15
C HIS A 105 4.67 -0.63 16.18
N PHE A 106 4.09 -0.04 15.13
CA PHE A 106 3.35 -0.78 14.11
C PHE A 106 4.24 -1.21 12.95
N ILE A 107 4.03 -2.44 12.50
CA ILE A 107 4.57 -2.99 11.26
C ILE A 107 3.41 -3.46 10.41
N PHE A 108 3.11 -2.74 9.33
CA PHE A 108 2.10 -3.15 8.37
C PHE A 108 2.72 -4.09 7.34
N LEU A 109 2.11 -5.26 7.16
CA LEU A 109 2.39 -6.17 6.04
C LEU A 109 1.27 -6.04 5.03
N ILE A 110 1.59 -5.56 3.84
CA ILE A 110 0.59 -5.17 2.84
C ILE A 110 0.73 -6.07 1.61
N ASP A 111 -0.39 -6.64 1.20
CA ASP A 111 -0.57 -7.38 -0.05
C ASP A 111 -1.32 -6.48 -1.04
N ALA A 112 -0.67 -6.11 -2.15
CA ALA A 112 -1.16 -5.15 -3.12
C ALA A 112 -1.85 -5.89 -4.27
N LYS A 113 -3.16 -6.14 -4.14
CA LYS A 113 -3.94 -6.83 -5.16
C LYS A 113 -4.48 -5.87 -6.21
N HIS A 114 -3.80 -5.84 -7.36
CA HIS A 114 -4.33 -5.22 -8.58
C HIS A 114 -5.37 -6.14 -9.25
N TRP A 115 -6.50 -6.36 -8.58
CA TRP A 115 -7.60 -7.13 -9.15
C TRP A 115 -8.67 -6.19 -9.70
N ASP A 116 -9.06 -6.41 -10.95
CA ASP A 116 -10.29 -5.83 -11.48
C ASP A 116 -11.49 -6.57 -10.90
N TYR A 117 -12.33 -5.84 -10.16
CA TYR A 117 -13.56 -6.35 -9.57
C TYR A 117 -14.51 -6.93 -10.64
N ARG A 118 -14.46 -6.41 -11.88
CA ARG A 118 -15.32 -6.85 -12.99
C ARG A 118 -14.91 -8.20 -13.58
N ALA A 119 -13.67 -8.65 -13.35
CA ALA A 119 -13.14 -9.83 -14.02
C ALA A 119 -12.92 -11.03 -13.09
N ASN A 120 -12.50 -10.86 -11.81
CA ASN A 120 -11.95 -12.01 -11.05
C ASN A 120 -11.97 -11.92 -9.50
N SER A 121 -12.72 -11.02 -8.88
CA SER A 121 -12.60 -10.75 -7.43
C SER A 121 -13.81 -11.23 -6.62
N SER A 122 -14.04 -12.54 -6.54
CA SER A 122 -15.09 -13.05 -5.64
C SER A 122 -14.72 -12.79 -4.18
N THR A 123 -15.72 -12.60 -3.31
CA THR A 123 -15.55 -12.46 -1.85
C THR A 123 -14.65 -13.57 -1.29
N ALA A 124 -14.76 -14.79 -1.81
CA ALA A 124 -13.93 -15.92 -1.38
C ALA A 124 -12.43 -15.70 -1.63
N ARG A 125 -12.05 -15.15 -2.78
CA ARG A 125 -10.64 -14.85 -3.11
C ARG A 125 -10.07 -13.74 -2.24
N LEU A 126 -10.88 -12.72 -1.94
CA LEU A 126 -10.51 -11.67 -1.00
C LEU A 126 -10.29 -12.23 0.40
N MET A 127 -11.18 -13.12 0.87
CA MET A 127 -11.00 -13.82 2.15
C MET A 127 -9.75 -14.69 2.17
N GLU A 128 -9.47 -15.40 1.08
CA GLU A 128 -8.27 -16.23 0.95
C GLU A 128 -7.01 -15.37 1.03
N ALA A 129 -6.91 -14.29 0.25
CA ALA A 129 -5.78 -13.36 0.30
C ALA A 129 -5.61 -12.74 1.69
N ALA A 130 -6.69 -12.30 2.33
CA ALA A 130 -6.66 -11.78 3.69
C ALA A 130 -6.13 -12.83 4.70
N ASN A 131 -6.59 -14.07 4.61
CA ASN A 131 -6.13 -15.15 5.48
C ASN A 131 -4.66 -15.52 5.23
N GLU A 132 -4.23 -15.57 3.97
CA GLU A 132 -2.81 -15.75 3.64
C GLU A 132 -1.96 -14.63 4.22
N GLN A 133 -2.42 -13.38 4.11
CA GLN A 133 -1.70 -12.24 4.65
C GLN A 133 -1.61 -12.28 6.17
N TYR A 134 -2.68 -12.71 6.86
CA TYR A 134 -2.64 -12.98 8.28
C TYR A 134 -1.62 -14.09 8.62
N ASN A 135 -1.53 -15.15 7.82
CA ASN A 135 -0.54 -16.21 8.02
C ASN A 135 0.89 -15.68 7.87
N ARG A 136 1.16 -14.80 6.90
CA ARG A 136 2.46 -14.13 6.75
C ARG A 136 2.80 -13.26 7.96
N CYS A 137 1.81 -12.54 8.50
CA CYS A 137 1.93 -11.77 9.74
C CYS A 137 2.32 -12.65 10.93
N VAL A 138 1.64 -13.78 11.13
CA VAL A 138 1.98 -14.73 12.18
C VAL A 138 3.37 -15.32 11.96
N ALA A 139 3.70 -15.74 10.73
CA ALA A 139 5.00 -16.32 10.40
C ALA A 139 6.18 -15.37 10.67
N LEU A 140 6.02 -14.08 10.32
CA LEU A 140 7.03 -13.06 10.62
C LEU A 140 7.15 -12.83 12.14
N GLY A 141 6.01 -12.69 12.84
CA GLY A 141 6.01 -12.43 14.29
C GLY A 141 6.55 -13.59 15.12
N ASP A 142 6.42 -14.83 14.65
CA ASP A 142 7.00 -16.00 15.31
C ASP A 142 8.51 -16.18 14.98
N SER A 143 8.97 -15.62 13.86
CA SER A 143 10.35 -15.73 13.38
C SER A 143 11.20 -14.55 13.89
N HIS A 144 11.57 -14.59 15.18
CA HIS A 144 12.21 -13.47 15.88
C HIS A 144 13.52 -12.99 15.23
N ASP A 145 14.35 -13.90 14.72
CA ASP A 145 15.61 -13.52 14.05
C ASP A 145 15.35 -12.77 12.74
N VAL A 146 14.33 -13.18 11.99
CA VAL A 146 13.90 -12.53 10.74
C VAL A 146 13.35 -11.13 11.04
N LEU A 147 12.49 -11.02 12.05
CA LEU A 147 11.94 -9.74 12.46
C LEU A 147 13.04 -8.79 12.95
N SER A 148 14.00 -9.29 13.71
CA SER A 148 15.13 -8.50 14.21
C SER A 148 16.02 -8.02 13.06
N GLY A 149 16.27 -8.89 12.07
CA GLY A 149 16.97 -8.52 10.84
C GLY A 149 16.26 -7.41 10.07
N LEU A 150 14.93 -7.52 9.91
CA LEU A 150 14.11 -6.47 9.29
C LEU A 150 14.24 -5.14 10.03
N LEU A 151 14.13 -5.13 11.36
CA LEU A 151 14.27 -3.90 12.16
C LEU A 151 15.67 -3.30 12.07
N HIS A 152 16.70 -4.14 12.00
CA HIS A 152 18.08 -3.69 11.84
C HIS A 152 18.30 -2.98 10.50
N GLU A 153 17.69 -3.44 9.40
CA GLU A 153 17.77 -2.76 8.11
C GLU A 153 17.24 -1.32 8.16
N PHE A 154 16.30 -1.03 9.06
CA PHE A 154 15.73 0.30 9.28
C PHE A 154 16.39 1.06 10.44
N ASN A 155 17.47 0.53 11.04
CA ASN A 155 18.13 1.08 12.23
C ASN A 155 17.19 1.21 13.45
N LEU A 156 16.24 0.28 13.62
CA LEU A 156 15.26 0.26 14.71
C LEU A 156 15.65 -0.74 15.83
N VAL A 157 16.93 -0.75 16.19
CA VAL A 157 17.55 -1.74 17.10
C VAL A 157 17.25 -1.53 18.59
N SER A 158 16.34 -0.61 18.92
CA SER A 158 15.90 -0.37 20.30
C SER A 158 14.49 -0.89 20.57
N TRP A 159 13.83 -1.46 19.56
CA TRP A 159 12.47 -1.94 19.67
C TRP A 159 12.45 -3.27 20.42
N THR A 160 11.76 -3.31 21.55
CA THR A 160 11.56 -4.53 22.34
C THR A 160 10.17 -5.14 22.15
N ARG A 161 9.24 -4.37 21.56
CA ARG A 161 7.87 -4.80 21.26
C ARG A 161 7.36 -4.13 20.00
N CYS A 162 6.51 -4.82 19.25
CA CYS A 162 5.80 -4.27 18.12
C CYS A 162 4.46 -4.98 17.90
N ILE A 163 3.63 -4.40 17.04
CA ILE A 163 2.36 -4.94 16.60
C ILE A 163 2.43 -5.08 15.08
N ILE A 164 2.33 -6.31 14.60
CA ILE A 164 2.30 -6.60 13.17
C ILE A 164 0.84 -6.63 12.71
N VAL A 165 0.53 -5.83 11.70
CA VAL A 165 -0.82 -5.65 11.16
C VAL A 165 -0.83 -6.14 9.71
N PRO A 166 -1.54 -7.22 9.39
CA PRO A 166 -1.74 -7.65 8.01
C PRO A 166 -2.79 -6.77 7.33
N MET A 167 -2.61 -6.51 6.04
CA MET A 167 -3.54 -5.74 5.23
C MET A 167 -3.52 -6.17 3.78
N VAL A 168 -4.67 -6.09 3.13
CA VAL A 168 -4.80 -6.21 1.68
C VAL A 168 -5.23 -4.85 1.14
N VAL A 169 -4.49 -4.32 0.18
CA VAL A 169 -4.89 -3.12 -0.56
C VAL A 169 -5.32 -3.54 -1.96
N THR A 170 -6.53 -3.14 -2.34
CA THR A 170 -7.13 -3.49 -3.62
C THR A 170 -7.33 -2.27 -4.49
N LEU A 171 -7.44 -2.48 -5.80
CA LEU A 171 -7.74 -1.39 -6.72
C LEU A 171 -9.11 -0.75 -6.41
N LEU A 172 -10.12 -1.59 -6.22
CA LEU A 172 -11.51 -1.17 -5.98
C LEU A 172 -11.98 -1.67 -4.63
N ALA A 173 -12.96 -0.96 -4.04
CA ALA A 173 -13.52 -1.33 -2.76
C ALA A 173 -14.13 -2.75 -2.80
N PRO A 174 -13.86 -3.60 -1.79
CA PRO A 174 -14.50 -4.89 -1.71
C PRO A 174 -16.01 -4.72 -1.49
N PRO A 175 -16.85 -5.64 -1.99
CA PRO A 175 -18.30 -5.59 -1.80
C PRO A 175 -18.74 -5.97 -0.38
N VAL A 176 -17.79 -6.31 0.51
CA VAL A 176 -18.03 -6.82 1.86
C VAL A 176 -17.13 -6.06 2.82
N HIS A 177 -17.70 -5.62 3.94
CA HIS A 177 -17.00 -4.83 4.96
C HIS A 177 -16.56 -5.64 6.20
N ASP A 178 -17.06 -6.88 6.35
CA ASP A 178 -16.88 -7.68 7.59
C ASP A 178 -15.64 -8.57 7.56
N PHE A 179 -14.47 -7.98 7.28
CA PHE A 179 -13.20 -8.69 7.36
C PHE A 179 -12.43 -8.29 8.61
N PHE A 180 -12.03 -9.28 9.42
CA PHE A 180 -11.10 -9.04 10.55
C PHE A 180 -9.67 -8.70 10.09
N ILE A 181 -9.39 -8.79 8.79
CA ILE A 181 -8.16 -8.29 8.16
C ILE A 181 -8.59 -7.10 7.31
N PRO A 182 -7.97 -5.92 7.45
CA PRO A 182 -8.33 -4.78 6.63
C PRO A 182 -8.11 -5.09 5.15
N ILE A 183 -9.18 -4.95 4.36
CA ILE A 183 -9.17 -4.98 2.91
C ILE A 183 -9.64 -3.60 2.44
N VAL A 184 -8.73 -2.82 1.87
CA VAL A 184 -8.94 -1.39 1.66
C VAL A 184 -8.72 -1.04 0.19
N SER A 185 -9.63 -0.27 -0.42
CA SER A 185 -9.37 0.29 -1.75
C SER A 185 -8.23 1.30 -1.67
N ILE A 186 -7.39 1.36 -2.70
CA ILE A 186 -6.36 2.39 -2.80
C ILE A 186 -6.94 3.80 -2.62
N LEU A 187 -8.15 4.06 -3.11
CA LEU A 187 -8.84 5.35 -2.99
C LEU A 187 -9.11 5.76 -1.53
N GLN A 188 -9.38 4.80 -0.66
CA GLN A 188 -9.66 5.03 0.77
C GLN A 188 -8.43 4.80 1.65
N PHE A 189 -7.31 4.39 1.03
CA PHE A 189 -6.15 3.91 1.77
C PHE A 189 -5.49 5.01 2.60
N ASN A 190 -5.44 6.25 2.09
CA ASN A 190 -4.83 7.36 2.81
C ASN A 190 -5.60 7.67 4.11
N GLU A 191 -6.91 7.88 4.00
CA GLU A 191 -7.82 8.11 5.12
C GLU A 191 -7.77 6.94 6.11
N PHE A 192 -7.84 5.70 5.61
CA PHE A 192 -7.77 4.50 6.45
C PHE A 192 -6.51 4.43 7.31
N ILE A 193 -5.35 4.83 6.76
CA ILE A 193 -4.08 4.80 7.50
C ILE A 193 -4.00 5.90 8.55
N GLN A 194 -4.52 7.09 8.25
CA GLN A 194 -4.59 8.19 9.20
C GLN A 194 -5.49 7.85 10.39
N ASP A 195 -6.58 7.14 10.14
CA ASP A 195 -7.58 6.76 11.15
C ASP A 195 -7.36 5.35 11.72
N PHE A 196 -6.31 4.64 11.30
CA PHE A 196 -6.11 3.22 11.62
C PHE A 196 -6.18 2.94 13.13
N THR A 197 -5.59 3.82 13.95
CA THR A 197 -5.54 3.65 15.40
C THR A 197 -6.91 3.69 16.07
N GLU A 198 -7.92 4.31 15.45
CA GLU A 198 -9.28 4.39 15.98
C GLU A 198 -10.05 3.07 15.80
N HIS A 199 -9.63 2.26 14.84
CA HIS A 199 -10.31 1.02 14.46
C HIS A 199 -9.48 -0.24 14.72
N MET A 200 -8.23 -0.10 15.19
CA MET A 200 -7.28 -1.21 15.27
C MET A 200 -7.75 -2.40 16.12
N ASP A 201 -8.69 -2.21 17.04
CA ASP A 201 -9.16 -3.24 17.97
C ASP A 201 -10.07 -4.29 17.34
N THR A 202 -10.65 -3.98 16.18
CA THR A 202 -11.48 -4.92 15.42
C THR A 202 -10.65 -5.83 14.53
N PHE A 203 -9.41 -5.43 14.21
CA PHE A 203 -8.55 -6.15 13.29
C PHE A 203 -7.66 -7.17 14.00
N LYS A 204 -7.48 -8.33 13.36
CA LYS A 204 -6.46 -9.29 13.79
C LYS A 204 -5.08 -8.66 13.59
N LYS A 205 -4.24 -8.87 14.60
CA LYS A 205 -2.89 -8.33 14.72
C LYS A 205 -2.04 -9.32 15.51
N LYS A 206 -0.74 -9.29 15.29
CA LYS A 206 0.22 -10.11 16.03
C LYS A 206 1.05 -9.20 16.93
N TYR A 207 0.87 -9.36 18.24
CA TYR A 207 1.75 -8.74 19.22
C TYR A 207 3.05 -9.54 19.30
N VAL A 208 4.17 -8.83 19.26
CA VAL A 208 5.50 -9.38 19.49
C VAL A 208 6.14 -8.61 20.63
N ASN A 209 6.64 -9.34 21.63
CA ASN A 209 7.36 -8.80 22.77
C ASN A 209 8.74 -9.44 22.83
N ASP A 210 9.62 -8.89 23.67
CA ASP A 210 10.97 -9.40 23.91
C ASP A 210 11.80 -9.55 22.62
N ILE A 211 11.59 -8.64 21.66
CA ILE A 211 12.39 -8.58 20.43
C ILE A 211 13.85 -8.32 20.82
N ARG A 212 14.73 -9.19 20.33
CA ARG A 212 16.18 -9.11 20.55
C ARG A 212 16.83 -8.60 19.27
N THR A 213 16.91 -7.28 19.15
CA THR A 213 17.58 -6.59 18.05
C THR A 213 19.08 -6.47 18.26
#